data_AF-A0A939Z6L7-F1
#
_entry.id   AF-A0A939Z6L7-F1
#
_cell.length_a   1.000
_cell.length_b   1.000
_cell.length_c   1.000
_cell.angle_alpha   90.00
_cell.angle_beta   90.00
_cell.angle_gamma   90.00
#
_symmetry.space_group_name_H-M   'P 1'
#
loop_
_entity.id
_entity.type
_entity.pdbx_description
1 polymer ?
#
loop_
_entity_poly.entity_id
_entity_poly.type
_entity_poly.pdbx_seq_one_letter_code
_entity_poly.pdbx_strand_id
1 'polypeptide(L)'
;FYAASLPSVTAPADAGEIICCGCDEVIVRGADVSDCSMGMVLAYDQNVLVENCTANRCGVFGIYVAKCDGGRLIDCSARETNHGLDLRGSAHILVENCAAADCEQGLFFSMMRDSAMMGCTVTGTRQGYFMAVGSGNVLTGCEAIGCENGFNLQKEGHVLMADCAARECTVCGVRLDTTPTSFIHNTLMDNWVGVMAYGGASFDMADNVFEGTKCCALYLRDIGFSRITGNVFTGDKGDSVQIVGSVGGSLWLKNELDIPMNTAAAEDGFGLSE
;
A
#
# COMPACT_ATOMS: atom_id res chain seq x y z
N PHE A 1 -13.21 -26.22 -5.90
CA PHE A 1 -14.02 -26.42 -4.68
C PHE A 1 -15.00 -25.26 -4.57
N TYR A 2 -16.24 -25.56 -4.22
CA TYR A 2 -17.29 -24.54 -4.08
C TYR A 2 -18.08 -24.76 -2.80
N ALA A 3 -18.32 -23.70 -2.04
CA ALA A 3 -19.19 -23.68 -0.88
C ALA A 3 -20.00 -22.39 -0.83
N ALA A 4 -21.25 -22.47 -0.36
CA ALA A 4 -22.06 -21.29 -0.17
C ALA A 4 -23.05 -21.44 0.99
N SER A 5 -23.26 -20.34 1.71
CA SER A 5 -24.26 -20.25 2.80
C SER A 5 -24.09 -21.32 3.87
N LEU A 6 -22.83 -21.66 4.20
CA LEU A 6 -22.49 -22.62 5.25
C LEU A 6 -22.03 -21.90 6.52
N PRO A 7 -22.38 -22.41 7.72
CA PRO A 7 -21.88 -21.86 8.98
C PRO A 7 -20.36 -21.96 9.13
N SER A 8 -19.73 -22.98 8.55
CA SER A 8 -18.28 -23.10 8.51
C SER A 8 -17.88 -24.02 7.36
N VAL A 9 -16.79 -23.68 6.68
CA VAL A 9 -16.21 -24.47 5.61
C VAL A 9 -14.70 -24.52 5.72
N THR A 10 -14.13 -25.72 5.61
CA THR A 10 -12.70 -25.90 5.38
C THR A 10 -12.50 -26.34 3.93
N ALA A 11 -11.89 -25.49 3.11
CA ALA A 11 -11.60 -25.82 1.72
C ALA A 11 -10.42 -26.80 1.65
N PRO A 12 -10.44 -27.78 0.73
CA PRO A 12 -9.36 -28.74 0.58
C PRO A 12 -8.15 -28.08 -0.11
N ALA A 13 -6.95 -28.43 0.35
CA ALA A 13 -5.68 -27.85 -0.13
C ALA A 13 -5.32 -28.26 -1.57
N ASP A 14 -5.88 -29.36 -2.06
CA ASP A 14 -5.68 -29.89 -3.42
C ASP A 14 -6.75 -29.41 -4.42
N ALA A 15 -7.58 -28.44 -4.02
CA ALA A 15 -8.49 -27.78 -4.95
C ALA A 15 -7.71 -26.89 -5.92
N GLY A 16 -7.90 -27.13 -7.23
CA GLY A 16 -7.32 -26.25 -8.26
C GLY A 16 -7.89 -24.83 -8.25
N GLU A 17 -9.14 -24.65 -7.81
CA GLU A 17 -9.79 -23.34 -7.62
C GLU A 17 -10.68 -23.41 -6.38
N ILE A 18 -10.79 -22.33 -5.61
CA ILE A 18 -11.62 -22.27 -4.40
C ILE A 18 -12.59 -21.10 -4.50
N ILE A 19 -13.89 -21.38 -4.37
CA ILE A 19 -14.94 -20.36 -4.35
C ILE A 19 -15.80 -20.58 -3.09
N CYS A 20 -15.80 -19.61 -2.19
CA CYS A 20 -16.66 -19.60 -1.01
C CYS A 20 -17.52 -18.33 -1.03
N CYS A 21 -18.81 -18.47 -0.75
CA CYS A 21 -19.72 -17.33 -0.79
C CYS A 21 -20.78 -17.35 0.32
N GLY A 22 -20.85 -16.28 1.11
CA GLY A 22 -21.88 -16.11 2.14
C GLY A 22 -21.78 -17.11 3.28
N CYS A 23 -20.57 -17.60 3.59
CA CYS A 23 -20.30 -18.46 4.73
C CYS A 23 -20.01 -17.64 6.00
N ASP A 24 -20.35 -18.16 7.18
CA ASP A 24 -19.99 -17.46 8.43
C ASP A 24 -18.48 -17.60 8.71
N GLU A 25 -17.89 -18.75 8.38
CA GLU A 25 -16.46 -18.99 8.50
C GLU A 25 -15.93 -19.77 7.29
N VAL A 26 -14.85 -19.27 6.68
CA VAL A 26 -14.08 -19.97 5.65
C VAL A 26 -12.65 -20.16 6.13
N ILE A 27 -12.17 -21.39 6.06
CA ILE A 27 -10.81 -21.78 6.42
C ILE A 27 -10.14 -22.41 5.20
N VAL A 28 -9.01 -21.85 4.78
CA VAL A 28 -8.17 -22.39 3.71
C VAL A 28 -6.73 -22.43 4.19
N ARG A 29 -6.08 -23.59 4.09
CA ARG A 29 -4.68 -23.78 4.52
C ARG A 29 -3.90 -24.55 3.49
N GLY A 30 -2.74 -24.03 3.10
CA GLY A 30 -1.80 -24.77 2.25
C GLY A 30 -2.31 -25.02 0.84
N ALA A 31 -3.31 -24.27 0.36
CA ALA A 31 -3.87 -24.46 -0.96
C ALA A 31 -2.96 -23.86 -2.04
N ASP A 32 -2.74 -24.62 -3.12
CA ASP A 32 -2.13 -24.12 -4.34
C ASP A 32 -3.21 -24.01 -5.43
N VAL A 33 -3.64 -22.78 -5.69
CA VAL A 33 -4.67 -22.43 -6.67
C VAL A 33 -4.06 -21.74 -7.90
N SER A 34 -2.80 -22.06 -8.21
CA SER A 34 -2.07 -21.51 -9.35
C SER A 34 -2.66 -21.90 -10.72
N ASP A 35 -2.26 -21.19 -11.77
CA ASP A 35 -2.59 -21.48 -13.17
C ASP A 35 -4.09 -21.43 -13.50
N CYS A 36 -4.85 -20.65 -12.73
CA CYS A 36 -6.30 -20.47 -12.87
C CYS A 36 -6.67 -19.11 -13.47
N SER A 37 -7.91 -18.93 -13.92
CA SER A 37 -8.40 -17.58 -14.22
C SER A 37 -8.55 -16.74 -12.95
N MET A 38 -9.14 -17.35 -11.90
CA MET A 38 -9.26 -16.82 -10.56
C MET A 38 -8.89 -17.97 -9.62
N GLY A 39 -7.86 -17.82 -8.79
CA GLY A 39 -7.39 -18.93 -7.94
C GLY A 39 -8.33 -19.15 -6.75
N MET A 40 -8.57 -18.09 -5.98
CA MET A 40 -9.43 -18.12 -4.81
C MET A 40 -10.40 -16.93 -4.83
N VAL A 41 -11.69 -17.20 -4.62
CA VAL A 41 -12.75 -16.20 -4.53
C VAL A 41 -13.51 -16.40 -3.22
N LEU A 42 -13.32 -15.48 -2.27
CA LEU A 42 -14.00 -15.46 -0.98
C LEU A 42 -14.91 -14.23 -0.94
N ALA A 43 -16.21 -14.41 -0.92
CA ALA A 43 -17.15 -13.32 -1.15
C ALA A 43 -18.33 -13.33 -0.17
N TYR A 44 -18.63 -12.18 0.43
CA TYR A 44 -19.74 -12.04 1.40
C TYR A 44 -19.61 -12.95 2.63
N ASP A 45 -18.41 -13.42 2.94
CA ASP A 45 -18.16 -14.28 4.09
C ASP A 45 -17.98 -13.42 5.35
N GLN A 46 -18.45 -13.88 6.52
CA GLN A 46 -18.27 -13.10 7.76
C GLN A 46 -16.82 -13.14 8.21
N ASN A 47 -16.20 -14.32 8.23
CA ASN A 47 -14.80 -14.47 8.62
C ASN A 47 -14.03 -15.37 7.66
N VAL A 48 -12.89 -14.90 7.17
CA VAL A 48 -12.00 -15.69 6.30
C VAL A 48 -10.64 -15.92 6.97
N LEU A 49 -10.16 -17.15 6.97
CA LEU A 49 -8.81 -17.51 7.41
C LEU A 49 -8.10 -18.22 6.26
N VAL A 50 -7.13 -17.54 5.65
CA VAL A 50 -6.33 -18.05 4.54
C VAL A 50 -4.87 -18.08 5.00
N GLU A 51 -4.29 -19.26 5.11
CA GLU A 51 -2.93 -19.41 5.63
C GLU A 51 -2.08 -20.23 4.66
N ASN A 52 -0.85 -19.78 4.39
CA ASN A 52 0.13 -20.51 3.58
C ASN A 52 -0.39 -20.91 2.18
N CYS A 53 -1.18 -20.06 1.54
CA CYS A 53 -1.77 -20.34 0.22
C CYS A 53 -0.98 -19.68 -0.91
N THR A 54 -0.95 -20.32 -2.08
CA THR A 54 -0.25 -19.84 -3.27
C THR A 54 -1.21 -19.70 -4.45
N ALA A 55 -1.11 -18.59 -5.19
CA ALA A 55 -1.95 -18.30 -6.35
C ALA A 55 -1.14 -17.69 -7.50
N ASN A 56 -0.19 -18.46 -8.02
CA ASN A 56 0.72 -18.02 -9.08
C ASN A 56 0.07 -18.13 -10.46
N ARG A 57 0.53 -17.31 -11.42
CA ARG A 57 0.16 -17.37 -12.84
C ARG A 57 -1.35 -17.36 -13.07
N CYS A 58 -2.08 -16.65 -12.21
CA CYS A 58 -3.52 -16.51 -12.35
C CYS A 58 -3.86 -15.39 -13.34
N GLY A 59 -4.77 -15.66 -14.28
CA GLY A 59 -5.07 -14.76 -15.38
C GLY A 59 -5.75 -13.45 -14.97
N VAL A 60 -6.54 -13.47 -13.90
CA VAL A 60 -7.28 -12.31 -13.40
C VAL A 60 -6.95 -12.03 -11.93
N PHE A 61 -7.32 -12.94 -11.02
CA PHE A 61 -7.09 -12.76 -9.58
C PHE A 61 -6.41 -13.99 -9.00
N GLY A 62 -5.38 -13.80 -8.17
CA GLY A 62 -4.77 -14.86 -7.39
C GLY A 62 -5.68 -15.22 -6.22
N ILE A 63 -5.67 -14.37 -5.19
CA ILE A 63 -6.59 -14.45 -4.05
C ILE A 63 -7.47 -13.20 -4.05
N TYR A 64 -8.78 -13.40 -4.20
CA TYR A 64 -9.78 -12.35 -4.22
C TYR A 64 -10.70 -12.45 -3.01
N VAL A 65 -10.73 -11.41 -2.17
CA VAL A 65 -11.62 -11.31 -1.01
C VAL A 65 -12.54 -10.11 -1.18
N ALA A 66 -13.84 -10.32 -1.14
CA ALA A 66 -14.80 -9.28 -1.45
C ALA A 66 -15.98 -9.25 -0.49
N LYS A 67 -16.22 -8.07 0.10
CA LYS A 67 -17.38 -7.82 0.96
C LYS A 67 -17.42 -8.74 2.19
N CYS A 68 -16.26 -9.04 2.76
CA CYS A 68 -16.13 -9.79 3.99
C CYS A 68 -15.97 -8.84 5.20
N ASP A 69 -16.29 -9.32 6.41
CA ASP A 69 -16.27 -8.49 7.63
C ASP A 69 -15.52 -9.18 8.77
N GLY A 70 -14.23 -9.40 8.54
CA GLY A 70 -13.37 -10.15 9.44
C GLY A 70 -12.50 -11.14 8.69
N GLY A 71 -11.27 -11.29 9.15
CA GLY A 71 -10.42 -12.37 8.70
C GLY A 71 -8.94 -12.08 8.73
N ARG A 72 -8.18 -13.10 8.33
CA ARG A 72 -6.73 -13.05 8.22
C ARG A 72 -6.25 -13.76 6.97
N LEU A 73 -5.35 -13.11 6.24
CA LEU A 73 -4.53 -13.72 5.20
C LEU A 73 -3.10 -13.72 5.73
N ILE A 74 -2.52 -14.90 5.92
CA ILE A 74 -1.22 -15.06 6.57
C ILE A 74 -0.32 -15.91 5.67
N ASP A 75 0.91 -15.44 5.43
CA ASP A 75 1.93 -16.17 4.66
C ASP A 75 1.43 -16.60 3.28
N CYS A 76 0.57 -15.79 2.65
CA CYS A 76 0.02 -16.08 1.33
C CYS A 76 0.83 -15.41 0.23
N SER A 77 0.91 -16.03 -0.94
CA SER A 77 1.71 -15.51 -2.05
C SER A 77 1.02 -15.60 -3.41
N ALA A 78 1.33 -14.64 -4.27
CA ALA A 78 0.99 -14.69 -5.69
C ALA A 78 2.15 -14.16 -6.53
N ARG A 79 2.44 -14.83 -7.64
CA ARG A 79 3.48 -14.44 -8.58
C ARG A 79 3.00 -14.52 -10.02
N GLU A 80 3.42 -13.58 -10.87
CA GLU A 80 3.07 -13.57 -12.31
C GLU A 80 1.55 -13.59 -12.52
N THR A 81 0.82 -13.00 -11.58
CA THR A 81 -0.64 -12.94 -11.57
C THR A 81 -1.07 -11.52 -11.92
N ASN A 82 -2.19 -11.33 -12.60
CA ASN A 82 -2.65 -9.97 -12.90
C ASN A 82 -2.93 -9.17 -11.61
N HIS A 83 -3.86 -9.62 -10.77
CA HIS A 83 -4.05 -9.12 -9.42
C HIS A 83 -3.61 -10.16 -8.38
N GLY A 84 -2.50 -9.91 -7.67
CA GLY A 84 -1.92 -10.87 -6.72
C GLY A 84 -2.87 -11.24 -5.57
N LEU A 85 -2.98 -10.35 -4.59
CA LEU A 85 -4.01 -10.43 -3.55
C LEU A 85 -4.87 -9.17 -3.61
N ASP A 86 -6.15 -9.35 -3.87
CA ASP A 86 -7.09 -8.25 -4.12
C ASP A 86 -8.26 -8.32 -3.14
N LEU A 87 -8.36 -7.30 -2.29
CA LEU A 87 -9.35 -7.19 -1.25
C LEU A 87 -10.23 -5.98 -1.52
N ARG A 88 -11.55 -6.19 -1.63
CA ARG A 88 -12.51 -5.14 -2.00
C ARG A 88 -13.71 -5.07 -1.08
N GLY A 89 -14.08 -3.87 -0.68
CA GLY A 89 -15.33 -3.58 0.04
C GLY A 89 -15.46 -4.34 1.36
N SER A 90 -14.33 -4.72 1.98
CA SER A 90 -14.29 -5.54 3.19
C SER A 90 -13.81 -4.71 4.39
N ALA A 91 -14.00 -5.22 5.60
CA ALA A 91 -13.54 -4.58 6.82
C ALA A 91 -12.90 -5.58 7.80
N HIS A 92 -12.10 -5.07 8.74
CA HIS A 92 -11.51 -5.86 9.82
C HIS A 92 -10.66 -7.05 9.35
N ILE A 93 -9.93 -6.88 8.25
CA ILE A 93 -9.03 -7.92 7.71
C ILE A 93 -7.58 -7.56 8.01
N LEU A 94 -6.84 -8.55 8.53
CA LEU A 94 -5.38 -8.49 8.66
C LEU A 94 -4.73 -9.29 7.53
N VAL A 95 -3.86 -8.64 6.76
CA VAL A 95 -2.99 -9.28 5.78
C VAL A 95 -1.57 -9.24 6.33
N GLU A 96 -1.00 -10.40 6.65
CA GLU A 96 0.23 -10.53 7.43
C GLU A 96 1.24 -11.41 6.68
N ASN A 97 2.45 -10.89 6.49
CA ASN A 97 3.57 -11.60 5.84
C ASN A 97 3.22 -12.16 4.45
N CYS A 98 2.32 -11.50 3.74
CA CYS A 98 1.94 -11.89 2.39
C CYS A 98 2.87 -11.27 1.34
N ALA A 99 3.00 -11.95 0.20
CA ALA A 99 3.88 -11.53 -0.87
C ALA A 99 3.17 -11.46 -2.23
N ALA A 100 3.52 -10.46 -3.04
CA ALA A 100 3.18 -10.43 -4.45
C ALA A 100 4.42 -10.11 -5.31
N ALA A 101 4.67 -10.88 -6.37
CA ALA A 101 5.87 -10.73 -7.19
C ALA A 101 5.54 -10.75 -8.68
N ASP A 102 6.13 -9.85 -9.47
CA ASP A 102 5.98 -9.82 -10.93
C ASP A 102 4.50 -9.77 -11.39
N CYS A 103 3.62 -9.24 -10.54
CA CYS A 103 2.20 -9.04 -10.81
C CYS A 103 1.95 -7.68 -11.48
N GLU A 104 0.82 -7.53 -12.18
CA GLU A 104 0.40 -6.22 -12.67
C GLU A 104 -0.04 -5.32 -11.49
N GLN A 105 -0.84 -5.87 -10.58
CA GLN A 105 -1.23 -5.30 -9.29
C GLN A 105 -0.80 -6.28 -8.18
N GLY A 106 0.00 -5.81 -7.23
CA GLY A 106 0.51 -6.65 -6.14
C GLY A 106 -0.54 -6.89 -5.05
N LEU A 107 -0.56 -6.01 -4.06
CA LEU A 107 -1.52 -6.02 -2.95
C LEU A 107 -2.50 -4.86 -3.12
N PHE A 108 -3.78 -5.18 -3.27
CA PHE A 108 -4.80 -4.23 -3.69
C PHE A 108 -5.92 -4.15 -2.65
N PHE A 109 -6.08 -2.99 -2.01
CA PHE A 109 -7.19 -2.64 -1.14
C PHE A 109 -8.08 -1.62 -1.85
N SER A 110 -9.36 -1.92 -2.04
CA SER A 110 -10.32 -0.91 -2.50
C SER A 110 -11.58 -0.92 -1.65
N MET A 111 -11.99 0.25 -1.17
CA MET A 111 -13.14 0.39 -0.26
C MET A 111 -12.97 -0.48 1.02
N MET A 112 -11.72 -0.64 1.46
CA MET A 112 -11.37 -1.39 2.67
C MET A 112 -11.47 -0.49 3.91
N ARG A 113 -11.93 -1.04 5.03
CA ARG A 113 -12.03 -0.27 6.28
C ARG A 113 -11.39 -1.00 7.45
N ASP A 114 -10.80 -0.23 8.37
CA ASP A 114 -10.34 -0.73 9.67
C ASP A 114 -9.49 -2.02 9.54
N SER A 115 -8.64 -2.05 8.52
CA SER A 115 -7.87 -3.22 8.09
C SER A 115 -6.37 -2.93 8.07
N ALA A 116 -5.54 -3.96 8.09
CA ALA A 116 -4.09 -3.78 8.15
C ALA A 116 -3.34 -4.67 7.16
N MET A 117 -2.26 -4.13 6.58
CA MET A 117 -1.19 -4.92 5.98
C MET A 117 0.05 -4.80 6.84
N MET A 118 0.62 -5.94 7.22
CA MET A 118 1.75 -6.04 8.14
C MET A 118 2.84 -6.94 7.57
N GLY A 119 4.08 -6.47 7.52
CA GLY A 119 5.22 -7.31 7.12
C GLY A 119 5.13 -7.86 5.69
N CYS A 120 4.29 -7.27 4.84
CA CYS A 120 4.07 -7.76 3.48
C CYS A 120 5.19 -7.27 2.55
N THR A 121 5.42 -7.99 1.46
CA THR A 121 6.43 -7.61 0.45
C THR A 121 5.85 -7.66 -0.96
N VAL A 122 6.03 -6.59 -1.73
CA VAL A 122 5.67 -6.54 -3.15
C VAL A 122 6.90 -6.24 -4.00
N THR A 123 7.13 -7.03 -5.05
CA THR A 123 8.34 -6.94 -5.88
C THR A 123 8.00 -6.90 -7.37
N GLY A 124 8.66 -6.02 -8.13
CA GLY A 124 8.64 -6.03 -9.59
C GLY A 124 7.26 -5.81 -10.22
N THR A 125 6.32 -5.17 -9.53
CA THR A 125 4.96 -4.97 -10.03
C THR A 125 4.75 -3.59 -10.65
N ARG A 126 3.71 -3.41 -11.47
CA ARG A 126 3.37 -2.07 -11.96
C ARG A 126 2.74 -1.20 -10.86
N GLN A 127 1.83 -1.78 -10.08
CA GLN A 127 1.34 -1.17 -8.84
C GLN A 127 1.68 -2.12 -7.70
N GLY A 128 2.52 -1.66 -6.76
CA GLY A 128 2.95 -2.43 -5.59
C GLY A 128 1.79 -2.67 -4.64
N TYR A 129 1.57 -1.66 -3.82
CA TYR A 129 0.41 -1.52 -2.95
C TYR A 129 -0.51 -0.49 -3.56
N PHE A 130 -1.77 -0.87 -3.78
CA PHE A 130 -2.80 0.06 -4.19
C PHE A 130 -3.88 0.13 -3.12
N MET A 131 -4.22 1.34 -2.69
CA MET A 131 -5.30 1.59 -1.74
C MET A 131 -6.22 2.68 -2.30
N ALA A 132 -7.52 2.42 -2.41
CA ALA A 132 -8.45 3.48 -2.82
C ALA A 132 -9.83 3.44 -2.16
N VAL A 133 -10.28 4.64 -1.74
CA VAL A 133 -11.63 4.91 -1.22
C VAL A 133 -11.99 4.09 0.04
N GLY A 134 -10.98 3.69 0.82
CA GLY A 134 -11.08 3.07 2.14
C GLY A 134 -10.94 4.05 3.29
N SER A 135 -10.85 3.57 4.53
CA SER A 135 -10.61 4.42 5.71
C SER A 135 -10.13 3.63 6.94
N GLY A 136 -9.27 4.23 7.77
CA GLY A 136 -8.86 3.61 9.03
C GLY A 136 -7.90 2.44 8.83
N ASN A 137 -7.20 2.41 7.70
CA ASN A 137 -6.30 1.32 7.34
C ASN A 137 -4.88 1.57 7.84
N VAL A 138 -4.14 0.49 8.07
CA VAL A 138 -2.76 0.53 8.55
C VAL A 138 -1.83 -0.21 7.58
N LEU A 139 -0.70 0.41 7.26
CA LEU A 139 0.46 -0.20 6.63
C LEU A 139 1.60 -0.16 7.65
N THR A 140 2.15 -1.32 8.02
CA THR A 140 3.34 -1.37 8.88
C THR A 140 4.34 -2.43 8.44
N GLY A 141 5.63 -2.07 8.42
CA GLY A 141 6.69 -3.01 8.04
C GLY A 141 6.55 -3.54 6.60
N CYS A 142 5.84 -2.84 5.72
CA CYS A 142 5.59 -3.30 4.35
C CYS A 142 6.68 -2.79 3.40
N GLU A 143 7.04 -3.61 2.41
CA GLU A 143 8.11 -3.28 1.46
C GLU A 143 7.64 -3.37 0.01
N ALA A 144 7.87 -2.30 -0.77
CA ALA A 144 7.71 -2.29 -2.22
C ALA A 144 9.08 -2.15 -2.89
N ILE A 145 9.48 -3.10 -3.72
CA ILE A 145 10.85 -3.17 -4.29
C ILE A 145 10.79 -3.32 -5.81
N GLY A 146 11.42 -2.39 -6.52
CA GLY A 146 11.51 -2.45 -7.98
C GLY A 146 10.16 -2.34 -8.70
N CYS A 147 9.13 -1.82 -8.05
CA CYS A 147 7.82 -1.61 -8.65
C CYS A 147 7.81 -0.34 -9.53
N GLU A 148 6.85 -0.19 -10.44
CA GLU A 148 6.67 1.12 -11.12
C GLU A 148 6.20 2.17 -10.09
N ASN A 149 5.08 1.91 -9.43
CA ASN A 149 4.64 2.64 -8.26
C ASN A 149 4.70 1.72 -7.04
N GLY A 150 5.44 2.11 -6.01
CA GLY A 150 5.59 1.30 -4.79
C GLY A 150 4.31 1.25 -3.98
N PHE A 151 3.89 2.38 -3.43
CA PHE A 151 2.62 2.56 -2.72
C PHE A 151 1.79 3.64 -3.40
N ASN A 152 0.52 3.36 -3.69
CA ASN A 152 -0.38 4.28 -4.37
C ASN A 152 -1.69 4.36 -3.59
N LEU A 153 -1.83 5.41 -2.78
CA LEU A 153 -2.98 5.64 -1.90
C LEU A 153 -3.83 6.77 -2.49
N GLN A 154 -5.10 6.47 -2.79
CA GLN A 154 -5.98 7.38 -3.50
C GLN A 154 -7.32 7.57 -2.80
N LYS A 155 -7.56 8.80 -2.34
CA LYS A 155 -8.82 9.22 -1.72
C LYS A 155 -9.22 8.30 -0.56
N GLU A 156 -8.24 7.77 0.17
CA GLU A 156 -8.51 7.09 1.43
C GLU A 156 -8.93 8.12 2.48
N GLY A 157 -9.66 7.67 3.49
CA GLY A 157 -9.65 8.29 4.80
C GLY A 157 -8.26 8.19 5.44
N HIS A 158 -8.17 8.44 6.76
CA HIS A 158 -6.89 8.41 7.44
C HIS A 158 -6.19 7.04 7.30
N VAL A 159 -4.92 7.07 6.89
CA VAL A 159 -4.02 5.90 6.85
C VAL A 159 -2.84 6.12 7.78
N LEU A 160 -2.50 5.11 8.58
CA LEU A 160 -1.20 5.04 9.25
C LEU A 160 -0.25 4.25 8.35
N MET A 161 0.88 4.86 7.99
CA MET A 161 1.96 4.19 7.27
C MET A 161 3.26 4.35 8.06
N ALA A 162 3.67 3.28 8.73
CA ALA A 162 4.81 3.27 9.64
C ALA A 162 5.82 2.18 9.27
N ASP A 163 7.12 2.46 9.41
CA ASP A 163 8.18 1.47 9.23
C ASP A 163 8.15 0.76 7.86
N CYS A 164 7.57 1.39 6.84
CA CYS A 164 7.48 0.82 5.49
C CYS A 164 8.68 1.27 4.64
N ALA A 165 9.00 0.50 3.60
CA ALA A 165 10.06 0.83 2.68
C ALA A 165 9.59 0.80 1.21
N ALA A 166 9.90 1.84 0.46
CA ALA A 166 9.83 1.83 -1.00
C ALA A 166 11.24 1.93 -1.57
N ARG A 167 11.64 0.93 -2.36
CA ARG A 167 13.01 0.81 -2.88
C ARG A 167 12.99 0.63 -4.39
N GLU A 168 13.89 1.35 -5.07
CA GLU A 168 14.15 1.18 -6.50
C GLU A 168 12.91 1.31 -7.39
N CYS A 169 11.86 2.00 -6.93
CA CYS A 169 10.63 2.17 -7.70
C CYS A 169 10.87 3.10 -8.89
N THR A 170 10.38 2.71 -10.07
CA THR A 170 10.79 3.35 -11.33
C THR A 170 9.99 4.61 -11.69
N VAL A 171 8.84 4.85 -11.05
CA VAL A 171 8.06 6.08 -11.17
C VAL A 171 7.94 6.80 -9.83
N CYS A 172 7.42 6.14 -8.80
CA CYS A 172 7.25 6.74 -7.47
C CYS A 172 7.34 5.70 -6.38
N GLY A 173 8.05 6.00 -5.29
CA GLY A 173 8.06 5.17 -4.09
C GLY A 173 6.68 5.19 -3.43
N VAL A 174 6.15 6.37 -3.14
CA VAL A 174 4.84 6.56 -2.51
C VAL A 174 4.07 7.68 -3.18
N ARG A 175 2.83 7.43 -3.59
CA ARG A 175 1.90 8.43 -4.11
C ARG A 175 0.74 8.60 -3.13
N LEU A 176 0.51 9.83 -2.69
CA LEU A 176 -0.59 10.23 -1.83
C LEU A 176 -1.51 11.18 -2.60
N ASP A 177 -2.61 10.65 -3.12
CA ASP A 177 -3.66 11.44 -3.77
C ASP A 177 -4.79 11.68 -2.77
N THR A 178 -4.92 12.93 -2.31
CA THR A 178 -6.03 13.34 -1.44
C THR A 178 -6.22 12.38 -0.25
N THR A 179 -5.11 11.91 0.33
CA THR A 179 -5.11 10.86 1.35
C THR A 179 -4.43 11.36 2.63
N PRO A 180 -5.20 11.65 3.70
CA PRO A 180 -4.63 12.01 4.99
C PRO A 180 -3.81 10.86 5.55
N THR A 181 -2.54 11.10 5.84
CA THR A 181 -1.60 10.04 6.23
C THR A 181 -0.80 10.45 7.46
N SER A 182 -0.65 9.55 8.41
CA SER A 182 0.47 9.58 9.36
C SER A 182 1.60 8.75 8.77
N PHE A 183 2.63 9.42 8.26
CA PHE A 183 3.74 8.83 7.51
C PHE A 183 5.03 8.90 8.34
N ILE A 184 5.35 7.82 9.05
CA ILE A 184 6.33 7.83 10.15
C ILE A 184 7.38 6.73 9.96
N HIS A 185 8.67 7.02 10.17
CA HIS A 185 9.76 6.03 10.16
C HIS A 185 9.87 5.21 8.85
N ASN A 186 9.42 5.77 7.73
CA ASN A 186 9.51 5.09 6.44
C ASN A 186 10.86 5.34 5.76
N THR A 187 11.27 4.40 4.89
CA THR A 187 12.50 4.49 4.10
C THR A 187 12.20 4.53 2.60
N LEU A 188 12.69 5.56 1.92
CA LEU A 188 12.46 5.81 0.49
C LEU A 188 13.83 5.82 -0.21
N MET A 189 14.23 4.70 -0.78
CA MET A 189 15.59 4.51 -1.30
C MET A 189 15.62 4.29 -2.82
N ASP A 190 16.47 5.01 -3.55
CA ASP A 190 16.77 4.81 -4.98
C ASP A 190 15.56 4.86 -5.93
N ASN A 191 14.46 5.44 -5.46
CA ASN A 191 13.24 5.64 -6.24
C ASN A 191 13.42 6.77 -7.28
N TRP A 192 12.63 6.75 -8.35
CA TRP A 192 12.59 7.89 -9.26
C TRP A 192 12.09 9.17 -8.56
N VAL A 193 10.89 9.10 -7.97
CA VAL A 193 10.40 10.05 -6.98
C VAL A 193 10.23 9.32 -5.66
N GLY A 194 10.66 9.89 -4.53
CA GLY A 194 10.47 9.28 -3.21
C GLY A 194 9.00 9.26 -2.81
N VAL A 195 8.44 10.45 -2.57
CA VAL A 195 7.03 10.69 -2.24
C VAL A 195 6.46 11.76 -3.17
N MET A 196 5.26 11.51 -3.70
CA MET A 196 4.45 12.50 -4.43
C MET A 196 3.12 12.68 -3.71
N ALA A 197 2.93 13.81 -3.04
CA ALA A 197 1.69 14.14 -2.34
C ALA A 197 0.96 15.30 -3.03
N TYR A 198 -0.35 15.14 -3.24
CA TYR A 198 -1.18 16.19 -3.83
C TYR A 198 -2.67 16.08 -3.47
N GLY A 199 -3.43 17.16 -3.72
CA GLY A 199 -4.89 17.12 -3.67
C GLY A 199 -5.53 17.68 -2.39
N GLY A 200 -4.83 18.54 -1.66
CA GLY A 200 -5.38 19.36 -0.57
C GLY A 200 -5.50 18.65 0.77
N ALA A 201 -5.22 17.34 0.83
CA ALA A 201 -5.21 16.61 2.10
C ALA A 201 -4.03 17.05 2.97
N SER A 202 -4.27 17.15 4.28
CA SER A 202 -3.22 17.30 5.29
C SER A 202 -2.60 15.94 5.60
N PHE A 203 -1.30 15.91 5.86
CA PHE A 203 -0.63 14.71 6.38
C PHE A 203 0.42 15.10 7.43
N ASP A 204 0.77 14.14 8.31
CA ASP A 204 1.86 14.29 9.25
C ASP A 204 3.00 13.36 8.78
N MET A 205 4.19 13.92 8.54
CA MET A 205 5.37 13.21 8.04
C MET A 205 6.52 13.37 9.03
N ALA A 206 6.89 12.29 9.71
CA ALA A 206 7.89 12.33 10.77
C ALA A 206 8.99 11.28 10.61
N ASP A 207 10.24 11.70 10.79
CA ASP A 207 11.39 10.81 10.96
C ASP A 207 11.57 9.79 9.81
N ASN A 208 11.29 10.21 8.58
CA ASN A 208 11.48 9.39 7.39
C ASN A 208 12.86 9.61 6.77
N VAL A 209 13.37 8.60 6.09
CA VAL A 209 14.64 8.65 5.36
C VAL A 209 14.37 8.62 3.87
N PHE A 210 14.88 9.62 3.17
CA PHE A 210 14.94 9.68 1.71
C PHE A 210 16.40 9.57 1.30
N GLU A 211 16.71 8.57 0.47
CA GLU A 211 18.08 8.28 0.06
C GLU A 211 18.17 7.98 -1.43
N GLY A 212 19.08 8.65 -2.14
CA GLY A 212 19.44 8.27 -3.50
C GLY A 212 18.34 8.50 -4.54
N THR A 213 17.33 9.32 -4.26
CA THR A 213 16.22 9.53 -5.20
C THR A 213 16.70 10.23 -6.48
N LYS A 214 16.12 9.85 -7.62
CA LYS A 214 16.70 10.20 -8.94
C LYS A 214 16.18 11.52 -9.50
N CYS A 215 14.94 11.91 -9.19
CA CYS A 215 14.27 13.10 -9.72
C CYS A 215 13.86 14.09 -8.63
N CYS A 216 13.12 13.63 -7.62
CA CYS A 216 12.73 14.44 -6.48
C CYS A 216 12.41 13.54 -5.29
N ALA A 217 12.91 13.88 -4.11
CA ALA A 217 12.67 13.05 -2.94
C ALA A 217 11.26 13.26 -2.38
N LEU A 218 10.86 14.51 -2.12
CA LEU A 218 9.52 14.86 -1.68
C LEU A 218 8.89 15.92 -2.61
N TYR A 219 7.91 15.52 -3.40
CA TYR A 219 7.10 16.41 -4.22
C TYR A 219 5.77 16.73 -3.52
N LEU A 220 5.49 18.02 -3.35
CA LEU A 220 4.26 18.54 -2.73
C LEU A 220 3.51 19.41 -3.73
N ARG A 221 2.22 19.14 -3.92
CA ARG A 221 1.35 20.00 -4.71
C ARG A 221 0.00 20.26 -4.06
N ASP A 222 -0.30 21.53 -3.80
CA ASP A 222 -1.59 21.96 -3.27
C ASP A 222 -1.95 21.15 -2.01
N ILE A 223 -1.14 21.27 -0.95
CA ILE A 223 -1.23 20.48 0.28
C ILE A 223 -1.88 21.28 1.40
N GLY A 224 -2.80 20.65 2.14
CA GLY A 224 -3.39 21.24 3.34
C GLY A 224 -2.39 21.32 4.49
N PHE A 225 -2.69 22.11 5.54
CA PHE A 225 -1.81 22.26 6.70
C PHE A 225 -1.31 20.90 7.22
N SER A 226 -0.01 20.71 7.17
CA SER A 226 0.71 19.47 7.45
C SER A 226 1.88 19.72 8.39
N ARG A 227 2.36 18.67 9.06
CA ARG A 227 3.59 18.74 9.87
C ARG A 227 4.64 17.84 9.26
N ILE A 228 5.77 18.42 8.89
CA ILE A 228 6.88 17.71 8.27
C ILE A 228 8.10 17.89 9.18
N THR A 229 8.46 16.84 9.93
CA THR A 229 9.42 16.93 11.03
C THR A 229 10.47 15.83 11.02
N GLY A 230 11.73 16.15 11.29
CA GLY A 230 12.76 15.13 11.56
C GLY A 230 13.16 14.25 10.37
N ASN A 231 12.76 14.60 9.14
CA ASN A 231 13.06 13.80 7.96
C ASN A 231 14.48 14.09 7.46
N VAL A 232 15.14 13.07 6.91
CA VAL A 232 16.51 13.15 6.41
C VAL A 232 16.50 12.87 4.91
N PHE A 233 17.12 13.75 4.12
CA PHE A 233 17.25 13.67 2.66
C PHE A 233 18.73 13.65 2.30
N THR A 234 19.20 12.57 1.66
CA THR A 234 20.64 12.34 1.42
C THR A 234 20.93 11.61 0.12
N GLY A 235 21.98 12.03 -0.58
CA GLY A 235 22.43 11.40 -1.84
C GLY A 235 21.44 11.59 -3.00
N ASP A 236 20.50 12.52 -2.89
CA ASP A 236 19.49 12.76 -3.92
C ASP A 236 20.13 13.41 -5.15
N LYS A 237 19.65 13.06 -6.34
CA LYS A 237 20.19 13.57 -7.61
C LYS A 237 19.42 14.78 -8.14
N GLY A 238 18.16 14.91 -7.77
CA GLY A 238 17.32 16.07 -8.07
C GLY A 238 16.92 16.81 -6.80
N ASP A 239 15.79 17.50 -6.79
CA ASP A 239 15.39 18.31 -5.63
C ASP A 239 15.06 17.41 -4.42
N SER A 240 15.64 17.66 -3.24
CA SER A 240 15.21 16.96 -2.01
C SER A 240 13.74 17.27 -1.72
N VAL A 241 13.30 18.50 -1.96
CA VAL A 241 11.89 18.88 -1.82
C VAL A 241 11.50 19.82 -2.94
N GLN A 242 10.38 19.54 -3.60
CA GLN A 242 9.77 20.42 -4.60
C GLN A 242 8.35 20.80 -4.17
N ILE A 243 8.04 22.09 -4.25
CA ILE A 243 6.72 22.63 -3.88
C ILE A 243 6.09 23.32 -5.09
N VAL A 244 4.84 22.96 -5.36
CA VAL A 244 3.98 23.58 -6.36
C VAL A 244 2.65 23.98 -5.73
N GLY A 245 2.27 25.26 -5.84
CA GLY A 245 1.03 25.75 -5.22
C GLY A 245 1.20 26.00 -3.72
N SER A 246 0.10 25.88 -2.98
CA SER A 246 0.08 26.13 -1.53
C SER A 246 0.47 24.87 -0.73
N VAL A 247 1.14 25.07 0.40
CA VAL A 247 1.33 24.10 1.48
C VAL A 247 0.51 24.46 2.72
N GLY A 248 -0.46 25.36 2.61
CA GLY A 248 -1.46 25.63 3.65
C GLY A 248 -0.89 26.13 4.98
N GLY A 249 0.27 26.81 4.96
CA GLY A 249 0.97 27.23 6.17
C GLY A 249 1.54 26.07 7.01
N SER A 250 1.83 24.94 6.37
CA SER A 250 2.42 23.74 7.00
C SER A 250 3.68 24.05 7.82
N LEU A 251 3.98 23.19 8.79
CA LEU A 251 5.18 23.30 9.63
C LEU A 251 6.33 22.45 9.07
N TRP A 252 7.52 23.03 9.00
CA TRP A 252 8.76 22.36 8.61
C TRP A 252 9.79 22.47 9.74
N LEU A 253 10.05 21.37 10.44
CA LEU A 253 10.87 21.39 11.66
C LEU A 253 11.95 20.32 11.64
N LYS A 254 13.21 20.69 11.88
CA LYS A 254 14.32 19.75 12.09
C LYS A 254 14.50 18.71 10.96
N ASN A 255 14.18 19.06 9.71
CA ASN A 255 14.49 18.20 8.58
C ASN A 255 15.89 18.54 8.04
N GLU A 256 16.63 17.53 7.62
CA GLU A 256 17.98 17.65 7.08
C GLU A 256 17.94 17.44 5.57
N LEU A 257 18.33 18.45 4.79
CA LEU A 257 18.37 18.37 3.33
C LEU A 257 19.81 18.49 2.83
N ASP A 258 20.21 17.60 1.94
CA ASP A 258 21.46 17.71 1.18
C ASP A 258 21.35 18.71 0.01
N ILE A 259 20.16 18.83 -0.60
CA ILE A 259 19.85 19.79 -1.65
C ILE A 259 18.76 20.76 -1.17
N PRO A 260 18.93 22.10 -1.32
CA PRO A 260 17.93 23.07 -0.91
C PRO A 260 16.56 22.84 -1.57
N MET A 261 15.48 23.19 -0.87
CA MET A 261 14.12 23.09 -1.43
C MET A 261 13.95 23.93 -2.69
N ASN A 262 13.23 23.39 -3.66
CA ASN A 262 12.75 24.11 -4.82
C ASN A 262 11.34 24.68 -4.56
N THR A 263 11.28 25.99 -4.33
CA THR A 263 10.05 26.73 -4.02
C THR A 263 9.65 27.71 -5.12
N ALA A 264 10.23 27.60 -6.33
CA ALA A 264 10.00 28.56 -7.41
C ALA A 264 8.53 28.63 -7.88
N ALA A 265 7.77 27.55 -7.68
CA ALA A 265 6.34 27.45 -8.02
C ALA A 265 5.43 27.42 -6.78
N ALA A 266 5.95 27.78 -5.60
CA ALA A 266 5.18 27.81 -4.36
C ALA A 266 4.36 29.12 -4.25
N GLU A 267 3.11 29.02 -3.82
CA GLU A 267 2.23 30.17 -3.56
C GLU A 267 2.39 30.72 -2.14
N ASP A 268 2.76 29.85 -1.21
CA ASP A 268 3.12 30.17 0.17
C ASP A 268 4.32 29.31 0.61
N GLY A 269 4.82 29.57 1.82
CA GLY A 269 5.93 28.82 2.40
C GLY A 269 5.50 28.07 3.66
N PHE A 270 6.40 27.25 4.16
CA PHE A 270 6.26 26.67 5.48
C PHE A 270 6.30 27.76 6.57
N GLY A 271 5.46 27.60 7.60
CA GLY A 271 5.58 28.37 8.82
C GLY A 271 6.86 27.94 9.57
N LEU A 272 7.73 28.92 9.86
CA LEU A 272 8.99 28.69 10.57
C LEU A 272 8.78 28.44 12.07
N SER A 273 9.61 27.56 12.62
CA SER A 273 10.48 27.95 13.75
C SER A 273 11.83 27.27 13.61
N GLU A 274 12.88 28.05 13.88
CA GLU A 274 14.29 27.63 14.06
C GLU A 274 14.45 26.37 14.92
#